data_AF-A0A1F5XY35-F1
#
_entry.id   AF-A0A1F5XY35-F1
#
_cell.length_a   1.000
_cell.length_b   1.000
_cell.length_c   1.000
_cell.angle_alpha   90.00
_cell.angle_beta   90.00
_cell.angle_gamma   90.00
#
_symmetry.space_group_name_H-M   'P 1'
#
loop_
_entity.id
_entity.type
_entity.pdbx_description
1 polymer ?
#
loop_
_entity_poly.entity_id
_entity_poly.type
_entity_poly.pdbx_seq_one_letter_code
_entity_poly.pdbx_strand_id
1 'polypeptide(L)'
;MNKKYFIALAIASFLVASASYAHDVDLGVDPGTLPTSPFYFVKEWRRAIQRVFTFNAIKRADLELNILNERAAEAQKISEDDSQNIEAVKSALQNYIEAHNRLANKLKALKETSQNPNMDKLLDKLVEKTAKHKKLFEDVSKEFDDNDEIKKLTKFAQDNLDETVSLASEKDEEKKFSERLKKDAEEEIDDKEDAYEKVAEQIKEAEEKINELEKKIIKKASSTPELATNLAAKHLMSAKEHLGAAKKAFEEKKYGEAFGQARSAEVLARNGMKVLEREEEEEEEKEEIKDDKDDEDFSNVVCTQEFKPVCGADGKTYSNSCHARVAGITIKREGECAVAPSPVSRDELMSVFVVIDESGKFSPREIKIKKGGKVTWVNKSQNRVWPASNPHPIHTDYSGFDALRGLAAGESYSFTFEKVGSWGYHDHFNPGTRGEVKVVE
;
A
#
# COMPACT_ATOMS: atom_id res chain seq x y z
N MET A 1 45.57 -24.80 -48.13
CA MET A 1 46.92 -25.04 -47.57
C MET A 1 47.62 -23.69 -47.40
N ASN A 2 48.06 -23.37 -46.18
CA ASN A 2 49.13 -22.43 -45.80
C ASN A 2 48.97 -20.94 -46.16
N LYS A 3 49.40 -19.95 -45.37
CA LYS A 3 49.95 -19.83 -44.00
C LYS A 3 50.16 -18.30 -43.80
N LYS A 4 49.86 -17.82 -42.59
CA LYS A 4 50.65 -16.87 -41.75
C LYS A 4 51.23 -15.59 -42.37
N TYR A 5 50.99 -14.43 -41.73
CA TYR A 5 51.99 -13.46 -41.18
C TYR A 5 51.21 -12.53 -40.21
N PHE A 6 51.40 -12.56 -38.88
CA PHE A 6 52.45 -11.95 -38.04
C PHE A 6 52.20 -10.47 -37.64
N ILE A 7 51.93 -10.29 -36.34
CA ILE A 7 52.35 -9.22 -35.40
C ILE A 7 51.99 -7.75 -35.70
N ALA A 8 51.22 -7.15 -34.78
CA ALA A 8 51.56 -5.87 -34.17
C ALA A 8 50.99 -5.78 -32.74
N LEU A 9 51.88 -5.87 -31.76
CA LEU A 9 51.66 -5.34 -30.41
C LEU A 9 51.52 -3.83 -30.54
N ALA A 10 50.33 -3.29 -30.28
CA ALA A 10 50.16 -1.88 -29.96
C ALA A 10 49.68 -1.81 -28.51
N ILE A 11 50.62 -1.45 -27.64
CA ILE A 11 50.34 -0.94 -26.31
C ILE A 11 49.57 0.37 -26.52
N ALA A 12 48.25 0.29 -26.55
CA ALA A 12 47.39 1.44 -26.35
C ALA A 12 46.97 1.41 -24.88
N SER A 13 47.77 2.07 -24.05
CA SER A 13 47.27 2.73 -22.86
C SER A 13 46.18 3.71 -23.30
N PHE A 14 44.96 3.19 -23.45
CA PHE A 14 43.77 3.99 -23.60
C PHE A 14 43.11 3.96 -22.24
N LEU A 15 42.97 5.15 -21.65
CA LEU A 15 42.01 5.44 -20.60
C LEU A 15 40.78 4.57 -20.82
N VAL A 16 40.40 3.77 -19.83
CA VAL A 16 39.02 3.29 -19.72
C VAL A 16 38.20 4.58 -19.54
N ALA A 17 37.83 5.20 -20.66
CA ALA A 17 36.63 6.00 -20.70
C ALA A 17 35.55 5.02 -20.27
N SER A 18 35.05 5.22 -19.05
CA SER A 18 33.79 4.65 -18.59
C SER A 18 32.81 4.81 -19.75
N ALA A 19 32.50 3.70 -20.44
CA ALA A 19 31.38 3.68 -21.35
C ALA A 19 30.19 4.03 -20.45
N SER A 20 29.71 5.27 -20.58
CA SER A 20 28.49 5.74 -19.95
C SER A 20 27.39 4.80 -20.43
N TYR A 21 26.97 3.88 -19.56
CA TYR A 21 25.74 3.12 -19.77
C TYR A 21 24.60 4.12 -19.65
N ALA A 22 24.26 4.81 -20.75
CA ALA A 22 23.10 5.67 -20.77
C ALA A 22 21.85 4.78 -20.67
N HIS A 23 21.12 4.90 -19.57
CA HIS A 23 19.86 4.20 -19.36
C HIS A 23 18.77 4.85 -20.22
N ASP A 24 18.75 4.70 -21.54
CA ASP A 24 17.73 5.36 -22.38
C ASP A 24 16.39 4.59 -22.43
N VAL A 25 15.80 4.33 -21.27
CA VAL A 25 14.43 3.78 -21.18
C VAL A 25 13.43 4.93 -21.24
N ASP A 26 12.64 5.02 -22.30
CA ASP A 26 11.58 6.03 -22.40
C ASP A 26 10.40 5.70 -21.47
N LEU A 27 10.36 6.37 -20.33
CA LEU A 27 9.28 6.25 -19.35
C LEU A 27 8.06 7.14 -19.66
N GLY A 28 8.12 7.94 -20.73
CA GLY A 28 7.04 8.84 -21.13
C GLY A 28 6.70 9.92 -20.09
N VAL A 29 7.63 10.23 -19.19
CA VAL A 29 7.46 11.25 -18.14
C VAL A 29 8.78 11.96 -17.84
N ASP A 30 8.72 13.28 -17.68
CA ASP A 30 9.85 14.08 -17.21
C ASP A 30 9.96 13.98 -15.67
N PRO A 31 11.12 13.59 -15.11
CA PRO A 31 11.31 13.55 -13.66
C PRO A 31 11.22 14.94 -13.01
N GLY A 32 11.41 16.04 -13.72
CA GLY A 32 11.34 17.39 -13.16
C GLY A 32 12.28 17.58 -11.96
N THR A 33 11.78 18.14 -10.84
CA THR A 33 12.57 18.33 -9.63
C THR A 33 13.00 16.99 -9.03
N LEU A 34 14.30 16.75 -8.92
CA LEU A 34 14.88 15.53 -8.36
C LEU A 34 14.97 15.55 -6.82
N PRO A 35 14.97 14.38 -6.16
CA PRO A 35 15.15 14.24 -4.71
C PRO A 35 16.38 14.96 -4.13
N THR A 36 17.43 15.12 -4.91
CA THR A 36 18.66 15.85 -4.52
C THR A 36 18.46 17.37 -4.46
N SER A 37 17.34 17.89 -4.97
CA SER A 37 17.03 19.33 -4.98
C SER A 37 16.42 19.80 -3.65
N PRO A 38 16.81 20.99 -3.14
CA PRO A 38 16.21 21.57 -1.93
C PRO A 38 14.73 21.93 -2.10
N PHE A 39 14.20 21.99 -3.33
CA PHE A 39 12.80 22.27 -3.63
C PHE A 39 11.96 21.02 -3.85
N TYR A 40 12.52 19.83 -3.65
CA TYR A 40 11.82 18.56 -3.87
C TYR A 40 10.54 18.43 -3.03
N PHE A 41 10.50 19.04 -1.84
CA PHE A 41 9.33 19.06 -0.97
C PHE A 41 8.06 19.60 -1.66
N VAL A 42 8.18 20.50 -2.65
CA VAL A 42 7.05 21.04 -3.42
C VAL A 42 6.41 19.93 -4.27
N LYS A 43 7.24 19.03 -4.82
CA LYS A 43 6.78 17.88 -5.60
C LYS A 43 6.02 16.89 -4.71
N GLU A 44 6.56 16.57 -3.53
CA GLU A 44 5.90 15.71 -2.55
C GLU A 44 4.58 16.30 -2.03
N TRP A 45 4.56 17.60 -1.77
CA TRP A 45 3.34 18.31 -1.37
C TRP A 45 2.26 18.28 -2.47
N ARG A 46 2.65 18.46 -3.74
CA ARG A 46 1.72 18.33 -4.88
C ARG A 46 1.13 16.93 -4.99
N ARG A 47 1.93 15.89 -4.80
CA ARG A 47 1.47 14.48 -4.78
C ARG A 47 0.50 14.23 -3.63
N ALA A 48 0.78 14.76 -2.45
CA ALA A 48 -0.12 14.69 -1.30
C ALA A 48 -1.48 15.34 -1.59
N ILE A 49 -1.49 16.51 -2.24
CA ILE A 49 -2.72 17.18 -2.68
C ILE A 49 -3.49 16.30 -3.68
N GLN A 50 -2.83 15.80 -4.72
CA GLN A 50 -3.49 14.94 -5.72
C GLN A 50 -4.15 13.72 -5.08
N ARG A 51 -3.51 13.10 -4.08
CA ARG A 51 -4.08 11.96 -3.34
C ARG A 51 -5.36 12.31 -2.57
N VAL A 52 -5.40 13.48 -1.92
CA VAL A 52 -6.58 13.94 -1.17
C VAL A 52 -7.78 14.15 -2.08
N PHE A 53 -7.57 14.73 -3.27
CA PHE A 53 -8.66 15.07 -4.19
C PHE A 53 -9.02 13.95 -5.18
N THR A 54 -8.31 12.82 -5.15
CA THR A 54 -8.66 11.65 -5.97
C THR A 54 -9.49 10.69 -5.14
N PHE A 55 -10.82 10.68 -5.31
CA PHE A 55 -11.73 9.90 -4.44
C PHE A 55 -12.07 8.51 -4.94
N ASN A 56 -12.13 8.31 -6.26
CA ASN A 56 -12.46 7.02 -6.85
C ASN A 56 -11.30 6.02 -6.68
N ALA A 57 -11.61 4.77 -6.29
CA ALA A 57 -10.60 3.77 -5.96
C ALA A 57 -9.68 3.41 -7.15
N ILE A 58 -10.24 3.17 -8.33
CA ILE A 58 -9.45 2.90 -9.55
C ILE A 58 -8.60 4.12 -9.92
N LYS A 59 -9.16 5.34 -9.85
CA LYS A 59 -8.38 6.57 -10.09
C LYS A 59 -7.28 6.79 -9.07
N ARG A 60 -7.45 6.36 -7.80
CA ARG A 60 -6.39 6.40 -6.79
C ARG A 60 -5.25 5.45 -7.14
N ALA A 61 -5.56 4.24 -7.60
CA ALA A 61 -4.54 3.30 -8.06
C ALA A 61 -3.82 3.84 -9.32
N ASP A 62 -4.56 4.41 -10.28
CA ASP A 62 -3.97 5.08 -11.47
C ASP A 62 -3.07 6.26 -11.07
N LEU A 63 -3.45 7.05 -10.07
CA LEU A 63 -2.60 8.12 -9.54
C LEU A 63 -1.30 7.57 -8.92
N GLU A 64 -1.38 6.55 -8.07
CA GLU A 64 -0.17 5.96 -7.48
C GLU A 64 0.73 5.31 -8.55
N LEU A 65 0.15 4.71 -9.60
CA LEU A 65 0.91 4.21 -10.75
C LEU A 65 1.64 5.33 -11.50
N ASN A 66 1.00 6.49 -11.69
CA ASN A 66 1.65 7.66 -12.30
C ASN A 66 2.79 8.19 -11.41
N ILE A 67 2.58 8.24 -10.09
CA ILE A 67 3.63 8.64 -9.14
C ILE A 67 4.79 7.64 -9.17
N LEU A 68 4.50 6.34 -9.20
CA LEU A 68 5.52 5.29 -9.33
C LEU A 68 6.36 5.49 -10.61
N ASN A 69 5.71 5.80 -11.73
CA ASN A 69 6.40 6.10 -12.99
C ASN A 69 7.31 7.33 -12.90
N GLU A 70 6.86 8.40 -12.23
CA GLU A 70 7.70 9.57 -11.96
C GLU A 70 8.90 9.22 -11.06
N ARG A 71 8.72 8.32 -10.07
CA ARG A 71 9.82 7.86 -9.20
C ARG A 71 10.83 7.01 -9.96
N ALA A 72 10.39 6.19 -10.90
CA ALA A 72 11.29 5.47 -11.80
C ALA A 72 12.14 6.45 -12.63
N ALA A 73 11.52 7.49 -13.18
CA ALA A 73 12.25 8.52 -13.93
C ALA A 73 13.23 9.31 -13.07
N GLU A 74 12.88 9.60 -11.81
CA GLU A 74 13.81 10.22 -10.86
C GLU A 74 15.01 9.30 -10.56
N ALA A 75 14.77 8.00 -10.38
CA ALA A 75 15.82 7.01 -10.13
C ALA A 75 16.76 6.90 -11.34
N GLN A 76 16.21 6.76 -12.55
CA GLN A 76 16.95 6.75 -13.82
C GLN A 76 17.83 8.00 -13.95
N LYS A 77 17.25 9.18 -13.73
CA LYS A 77 17.99 10.44 -13.91
C LYS A 77 19.11 10.61 -12.89
N ILE A 78 18.90 10.18 -11.65
CA ILE A 78 19.93 10.24 -10.60
C ILE A 78 21.03 9.21 -10.86
N SER A 79 20.69 7.99 -11.30
CA SER A 79 21.70 6.99 -11.68
C SER A 79 22.56 7.46 -12.85
N GLU A 80 21.99 8.20 -13.82
CA GLU A 80 22.75 8.73 -14.95
C GLU A 80 23.61 9.96 -14.61
N ASP A 81 22.99 11.00 -14.03
CA ASP A 81 23.63 12.32 -13.90
C ASP A 81 24.51 12.43 -12.64
N ASP A 82 24.21 11.65 -11.60
CA ASP A 82 24.86 11.69 -10.30
C ASP A 82 25.31 10.28 -9.85
N SER A 83 25.79 9.47 -10.80
CA SER A 83 26.18 8.07 -10.60
C SER A 83 27.22 7.86 -9.49
N GLN A 84 28.03 8.87 -9.20
CA GLN A 84 29.02 8.83 -8.11
C GLN A 84 28.41 9.06 -6.72
N ASN A 85 27.22 9.66 -6.64
CA ASN A 85 26.50 9.91 -5.40
C ASN A 85 25.60 8.72 -5.06
N ILE A 86 26.25 7.67 -4.57
CA ILE A 86 25.62 6.40 -4.17
C ILE A 86 24.42 6.61 -3.23
N GLU A 87 24.49 7.60 -2.34
CA GLU A 87 23.41 7.88 -1.39
C GLU A 87 22.16 8.46 -2.08
N ALA A 88 22.34 9.31 -3.09
CA ALA A 88 21.24 9.81 -3.89
C ALA A 88 20.56 8.70 -4.69
N VAL A 89 21.34 7.80 -5.30
CA VAL A 89 20.82 6.64 -6.05
C VAL A 89 20.01 5.73 -5.12
N LYS A 90 20.55 5.39 -3.95
CA LYS A 90 19.84 4.61 -2.93
C LYS A 90 18.53 5.26 -2.50
N SER A 91 18.57 6.56 -2.20
CA SER A 91 17.37 7.29 -1.79
C SER A 91 16.30 7.30 -2.89
N ALA A 92 16.70 7.44 -4.16
CA ALA A 92 15.77 7.38 -5.29
C ALA A 92 15.13 5.98 -5.44
N LEU A 93 15.92 4.91 -5.31
CA LEU A 93 15.41 3.53 -5.33
C LEU A 93 14.47 3.24 -4.15
N GLN A 94 14.81 3.70 -2.94
CA GLN A 94 13.93 3.57 -1.76
C GLN A 94 12.60 4.30 -1.96
N ASN A 95 12.65 5.53 -2.50
CA ASN A 95 11.46 6.30 -2.83
C ASN A 95 10.55 5.57 -3.84
N TYR A 96 11.14 4.92 -4.85
CA TYR A 96 10.42 4.07 -5.79
C TYR A 96 9.77 2.87 -5.08
N ILE A 97 10.52 2.15 -4.25
CA ILE A 97 10.02 1.02 -3.45
C ILE A 97 8.83 1.41 -2.56
N GLU A 98 8.89 2.57 -1.90
CA GLU A 98 7.78 3.04 -1.09
C GLU A 98 6.54 3.39 -1.94
N ALA A 99 6.74 4.00 -3.11
CA ALA A 99 5.66 4.28 -4.04
C ALA A 99 5.03 2.98 -4.55
N HIS A 100 5.84 1.95 -4.80
CA HIS A 100 5.37 0.63 -5.17
C HIS A 100 4.48 0.04 -4.07
N ASN A 101 4.92 0.06 -2.80
CA ASN A 101 4.14 -0.47 -1.68
C ASN A 101 2.78 0.25 -1.55
N ARG A 102 2.73 1.56 -1.81
CA ARG A 102 1.48 2.31 -1.85
C ARG A 102 0.58 1.84 -3.00
N LEU A 103 1.11 1.67 -4.21
CA LEU A 103 0.36 1.14 -5.35
C LEU A 103 -0.18 -0.27 -5.08
N ALA A 104 0.68 -1.19 -4.64
CA ALA A 104 0.32 -2.57 -4.32
C ALA A 104 -0.84 -2.63 -3.32
N ASN A 105 -0.79 -1.82 -2.26
CA ASN A 105 -1.88 -1.72 -1.28
C ASN A 105 -3.19 -1.19 -1.89
N LYS A 106 -3.12 -0.24 -2.84
CA LYS A 106 -4.32 0.21 -3.56
C LYS A 106 -4.88 -0.89 -4.45
N LEU A 107 -4.03 -1.59 -5.22
CA LEU A 107 -4.44 -2.69 -6.09
C LEU A 107 -5.08 -3.84 -5.31
N LYS A 108 -4.49 -4.25 -4.18
CA LYS A 108 -5.06 -5.26 -3.27
C LYS A 108 -6.48 -4.91 -2.81
N ALA A 109 -6.71 -3.63 -2.48
CA ALA A 109 -7.99 -3.14 -1.99
C ALA A 109 -9.08 -2.97 -3.09
N LEU A 110 -8.72 -3.02 -4.37
CA LEU A 110 -9.70 -2.91 -5.47
C LEU A 110 -10.58 -4.16 -5.53
N LYS A 111 -11.89 -3.96 -5.73
CA LYS A 111 -12.85 -5.07 -5.87
C LYS A 111 -13.21 -5.31 -7.33
N GLU A 112 -13.06 -4.29 -8.15
CA GLU A 112 -13.31 -4.31 -9.58
C GLU A 112 -12.29 -5.20 -10.31
N THR A 113 -12.72 -5.80 -11.41
CA THR A 113 -11.89 -6.59 -12.32
C THR A 113 -11.80 -5.92 -13.69
N SER A 114 -11.05 -6.48 -14.64
CA SER A 114 -10.94 -5.99 -16.02
C SER A 114 -12.25 -5.95 -16.82
N GLN A 115 -13.36 -6.41 -16.24
CA GLN A 115 -14.69 -6.17 -16.80
C GLN A 115 -15.11 -4.70 -16.68
N ASN A 116 -14.56 -3.96 -15.72
CA ASN A 116 -14.72 -2.50 -15.63
C ASN A 116 -13.77 -1.80 -16.61
N PRO A 117 -14.23 -0.97 -17.55
CA PRO A 117 -13.37 -0.32 -18.55
C PRO A 117 -12.25 0.55 -17.95
N ASN A 118 -12.46 1.15 -16.78
CA ASN A 118 -11.42 1.94 -16.12
C ASN A 118 -10.35 1.05 -15.48
N MET A 119 -10.75 -0.14 -15.00
CA MET A 119 -9.81 -1.13 -14.48
C MET A 119 -9.03 -1.76 -15.64
N ASP A 120 -9.70 -2.12 -16.73
CA ASP A 120 -9.08 -2.63 -17.96
C ASP A 120 -7.96 -1.69 -18.46
N LYS A 121 -8.26 -0.38 -18.53
CA LYS A 121 -7.27 0.64 -18.89
C LYS A 121 -6.14 0.82 -17.86
N LEU A 122 -6.43 0.63 -16.57
CA LEU A 122 -5.40 0.69 -15.52
C LEU A 122 -4.43 -0.49 -15.66
N LEU A 123 -4.95 -1.69 -15.94
CA LEU A 123 -4.14 -2.89 -16.13
C LEU A 123 -3.24 -2.77 -17.36
N ASP A 124 -3.72 -2.20 -18.48
CA ASP A 124 -2.88 -1.88 -19.64
C ASP A 124 -1.66 -1.04 -19.25
N LYS A 125 -1.90 0.10 -18.60
CA LYS A 125 -0.80 1.00 -18.19
C LYS A 125 0.15 0.34 -17.20
N LEU A 126 -0.37 -0.52 -16.33
CA LEU A 126 0.39 -1.15 -15.26
C LEU A 126 1.38 -2.15 -15.84
N VAL A 127 0.96 -3.00 -16.78
CA VAL A 127 1.84 -3.98 -17.44
C VAL A 127 2.89 -3.23 -18.26
N GLU A 128 2.48 -2.24 -19.06
CA GLU A 128 3.39 -1.46 -19.92
C GLU A 128 4.49 -0.78 -19.11
N LYS A 129 4.11 -0.09 -18.01
CA LYS A 129 5.06 0.62 -17.16
C LYS A 129 5.95 -0.33 -16.39
N THR A 130 5.42 -1.46 -15.93
CA THR A 130 6.20 -2.44 -15.18
C THR A 130 7.29 -3.06 -16.05
N ALA A 131 7.01 -3.37 -17.33
CA ALA A 131 8.03 -3.85 -18.26
C ALA A 131 9.18 -2.83 -18.39
N LYS A 132 8.84 -1.55 -18.63
CA LYS A 132 9.82 -0.45 -18.71
C LYS A 132 10.64 -0.29 -17.41
N HIS A 133 9.99 -0.36 -16.26
CA HIS A 133 10.68 -0.25 -14.96
C HIS A 133 11.59 -1.45 -14.69
N LYS A 134 11.20 -2.66 -15.09
CA LYS A 134 12.03 -3.86 -14.95
C LYS A 134 13.32 -3.68 -15.74
N LYS A 135 13.22 -3.29 -17.01
CA LYS A 135 14.38 -2.97 -17.87
C LYS A 135 15.26 -1.89 -17.25
N LEU A 136 14.68 -0.78 -16.78
CA LEU A 136 15.42 0.27 -16.10
C LEU A 136 16.26 -0.29 -14.94
N PHE A 137 15.66 -1.09 -14.04
CA PHE A 137 16.40 -1.60 -12.88
C PHE A 137 17.38 -2.71 -13.23
N GLU A 138 17.18 -3.44 -14.33
CA GLU A 138 18.22 -4.33 -14.88
C GLU A 138 19.44 -3.51 -15.32
N ASP A 139 19.22 -2.40 -16.03
CA ASP A 139 20.30 -1.56 -16.51
C ASP A 139 21.01 -0.87 -15.33
N VAL A 140 20.28 -0.28 -14.38
CA VAL A 140 20.86 0.31 -13.16
C VAL A 140 21.62 -0.77 -12.35
N SER A 141 21.10 -1.99 -12.24
CA SER A 141 21.83 -3.07 -11.55
C SER A 141 23.15 -3.44 -12.25
N LYS A 142 23.24 -3.30 -13.57
CA LYS A 142 24.48 -3.57 -14.34
C LYS A 142 25.47 -2.41 -14.22
N GLU A 143 25.00 -1.16 -14.22
CA GLU A 143 25.88 0.00 -14.05
C GLU A 143 26.56 -0.01 -12.67
N PHE A 144 25.83 -0.45 -11.65
CA PHE A 144 26.32 -0.53 -10.27
C PHE A 144 26.70 -1.95 -9.86
N ASP A 145 27.29 -2.73 -10.78
CA ASP A 145 27.65 -4.14 -10.56
C ASP A 145 28.62 -4.34 -9.39
N ASP A 146 29.50 -3.37 -9.13
CA ASP A 146 30.43 -3.35 -8.00
C ASP A 146 29.78 -2.91 -6.66
N ASN A 147 28.53 -2.46 -6.66
CA ASN A 147 27.83 -1.98 -5.46
C ASN A 147 26.74 -2.96 -4.99
N ASP A 148 27.08 -3.78 -4.00
CA ASP A 148 26.17 -4.80 -3.44
C ASP A 148 24.85 -4.25 -2.89
N GLU A 149 24.83 -3.01 -2.42
CA GLU A 149 23.62 -2.43 -1.83
C GLU A 149 22.66 -1.93 -2.91
N ILE A 150 23.17 -1.30 -3.97
CA ILE A 150 22.35 -0.90 -5.12
C ILE A 150 21.83 -2.13 -5.87
N LYS A 151 22.65 -3.18 -6.04
CA LYS A 151 22.18 -4.46 -6.60
C LYS A 151 21.03 -5.07 -5.79
N LYS A 152 21.11 -5.02 -4.45
CA LYS A 152 20.02 -5.50 -3.59
C LYS A 152 18.75 -4.64 -3.73
N LEU A 153 18.89 -3.32 -3.79
CA LEU A 153 17.74 -2.41 -3.93
C LEU A 153 17.06 -2.53 -5.30
N THR A 154 17.83 -2.61 -6.38
CA THR A 154 17.32 -2.84 -7.75
C THR A 154 16.65 -4.20 -7.87
N LYS A 155 17.26 -5.25 -7.30
CA LYS A 155 16.63 -6.58 -7.23
C LYS A 155 15.32 -6.55 -6.45
N PHE A 156 15.29 -5.87 -5.31
CA PHE A 156 14.07 -5.70 -4.52
C PHE A 156 12.98 -4.90 -5.28
N ALA A 157 13.37 -3.88 -6.04
CA ALA A 157 12.45 -3.14 -6.90
C ALA A 157 11.88 -4.01 -8.03
N GLN A 158 12.68 -4.92 -8.61
CA GLN A 158 12.22 -5.90 -9.61
C GLN A 158 11.28 -6.93 -9.00
N ASP A 159 11.60 -7.47 -7.82
CA ASP A 159 10.74 -8.45 -7.14
C ASP A 159 9.39 -7.81 -6.74
N ASN A 160 9.40 -6.53 -6.37
CA ASN A 160 8.19 -5.73 -6.16
C ASN A 160 7.36 -5.60 -7.45
N LEU A 161 7.98 -5.27 -8.57
CA LEU A 161 7.29 -5.21 -9.87
C LEU A 161 6.59 -6.54 -10.21
N ASP A 162 7.22 -7.66 -9.89
CA ASP A 162 6.61 -8.99 -10.04
C ASP A 162 5.36 -9.17 -9.14
N GLU A 163 5.35 -8.60 -7.93
CA GLU A 163 4.16 -8.54 -7.08
C GLU A 163 3.03 -7.75 -7.76
N THR A 164 3.34 -6.58 -8.32
CA THR A 164 2.33 -5.75 -9.01
C THR A 164 1.75 -6.45 -10.24
N VAL A 165 2.55 -7.16 -11.02
CA VAL A 165 2.09 -7.98 -12.16
C VAL A 165 1.21 -9.14 -11.67
N SER A 166 1.59 -9.79 -10.57
CA SER A 166 0.79 -10.83 -9.93
C SER A 166 -0.56 -10.29 -9.46
N LEU A 167 -0.60 -9.13 -8.79
CA LEU A 167 -1.85 -8.47 -8.39
C LEU A 167 -2.71 -8.07 -9.60
N ALA A 168 -2.10 -7.61 -10.69
CA ALA A 168 -2.81 -7.31 -11.92
C ALA A 168 -3.46 -8.56 -12.52
N SER A 169 -2.75 -9.69 -12.53
CA SER A 169 -3.29 -10.97 -13.01
C SER A 169 -4.48 -11.47 -12.18
N GLU A 170 -4.48 -11.25 -10.86
CA GLU A 170 -5.62 -11.60 -9.99
C GLU A 170 -6.87 -10.76 -10.31
N LYS A 171 -6.70 -9.57 -10.90
CA LYS A 171 -7.79 -8.64 -11.27
C LYS A 171 -8.20 -8.73 -12.73
N ASP A 172 -7.56 -9.58 -13.52
CA ASP A 172 -7.81 -9.71 -14.96
C ASP A 172 -8.36 -11.10 -15.32
N GLU A 173 -8.91 -11.22 -16.52
CA GLU A 173 -9.24 -12.50 -17.13
C GLU A 173 -7.95 -13.10 -17.71
N GLU A 174 -7.67 -14.37 -17.44
CA GLU A 174 -6.42 -15.06 -17.81
C GLU A 174 -6.02 -14.85 -19.29
N LYS A 175 -7.00 -14.95 -20.19
CA LYS A 175 -6.78 -14.72 -21.61
C LYS A 175 -6.39 -13.27 -21.91
N LYS A 176 -7.08 -12.29 -21.33
CA LYS A 176 -6.78 -10.86 -21.50
C LYS A 176 -5.42 -10.51 -20.94
N PHE A 177 -5.10 -11.03 -19.76
CA PHE A 177 -3.80 -10.82 -19.11
C PHE A 177 -2.65 -11.31 -19.99
N SER A 178 -2.79 -12.52 -20.54
CA SER A 178 -1.80 -13.08 -21.47
C SER A 178 -1.67 -12.23 -22.74
N GLU A 179 -2.78 -11.74 -23.29
CA GLU A 179 -2.76 -10.83 -24.46
C GLU A 179 -2.04 -9.50 -24.16
N ARG A 180 -2.23 -8.92 -22.95
CA ARG A 180 -1.50 -7.71 -22.52
C ARG A 180 0.00 -7.95 -22.46
N LEU A 181 0.42 -9.05 -21.82
CA LEU A 181 1.84 -9.40 -21.71
C LEU A 181 2.49 -9.64 -23.08
N LYS A 182 1.76 -10.24 -24.02
CA LYS A 182 2.24 -10.44 -25.40
C LYS A 182 2.46 -9.11 -26.11
N LYS A 183 1.47 -8.21 -26.03
CA LYS A 183 1.54 -6.91 -26.71
C LYS A 183 2.76 -6.11 -26.26
N ASP A 184 3.00 -6.03 -24.95
CA ASP A 184 4.12 -5.27 -24.41
C ASP A 184 5.47 -5.91 -24.81
N ALA A 185 5.54 -7.25 -24.85
CA ALA A 185 6.73 -7.97 -25.30
C ALA A 185 7.01 -7.80 -26.80
N GLU A 186 5.98 -7.68 -27.64
CA GLU A 186 6.13 -7.42 -29.07
C GLU A 186 6.67 -6.01 -29.35
N GLU A 187 6.39 -5.03 -28.49
CA GLU A 187 6.92 -3.66 -28.59
C GLU A 187 8.40 -3.56 -28.14
N GLU A 188 8.87 -4.49 -27.30
CA GLU A 188 10.22 -4.44 -26.69
C GLU A 188 11.30 -5.21 -27.49
N ILE A 189 10.90 -6.12 -28.38
CA ILE A 189 11.80 -7.01 -29.11
C ILE A 189 12.08 -6.46 -30.53
N ASP A 190 13.07 -5.56 -30.64
CA ASP A 190 13.47 -4.91 -31.91
C ASP A 190 14.57 -5.70 -32.67
N ASP A 191 15.45 -6.43 -31.97
CA ASP A 191 16.56 -7.19 -32.56
C ASP A 191 16.47 -8.71 -32.33
N LYS A 192 16.65 -9.51 -33.39
CA LYS A 192 16.33 -10.95 -33.42
C LYS A 192 17.31 -11.82 -32.63
N GLU A 193 18.53 -11.37 -32.41
CA GLU A 193 19.57 -12.16 -31.73
C GLU A 193 19.44 -12.02 -30.21
N ASP A 194 19.28 -10.80 -29.69
CA ASP A 194 18.95 -10.51 -28.29
C ASP A 194 17.56 -11.04 -27.88
N ALA A 195 16.61 -11.07 -28.82
CA ALA A 195 15.28 -11.66 -28.61
C ALA A 195 15.36 -13.11 -28.16
N TYR A 196 16.24 -13.89 -28.78
CA TYR A 196 16.34 -15.33 -28.55
C TYR A 196 16.80 -15.61 -27.11
N GLU A 197 17.87 -14.94 -26.67
CA GLU A 197 18.45 -15.16 -25.35
C GLU A 197 17.48 -14.75 -24.23
N LYS A 198 16.86 -13.57 -24.35
CA LYS A 198 15.86 -13.10 -23.37
C LYS A 198 14.64 -14.01 -23.27
N VAL A 199 14.13 -14.47 -24.40
CA VAL A 199 12.97 -15.39 -24.41
C VAL A 199 13.38 -16.75 -23.83
N ALA A 200 14.57 -17.26 -24.15
CA ALA A 200 15.07 -18.51 -23.60
C ALA A 200 15.23 -18.43 -22.08
N GLU A 201 15.78 -17.32 -21.57
CA GLU A 201 15.90 -17.05 -20.13
C GLU A 201 14.54 -16.99 -19.45
N GLN A 202 13.58 -16.26 -20.03
CA GLN A 202 12.23 -16.15 -19.50
C GLN A 202 11.47 -17.50 -19.50
N ILE A 203 11.67 -18.35 -20.52
CA ILE A 203 11.14 -19.72 -20.56
C ILE A 203 11.75 -20.55 -19.43
N LYS A 204 13.08 -20.46 -19.25
CA LYS A 204 13.79 -21.18 -18.18
C LYS A 204 13.28 -20.75 -16.79
N GLU A 205 13.09 -19.45 -16.55
CA GLU A 205 12.54 -18.95 -15.29
C GLU A 205 11.12 -19.49 -15.05
N ALA A 206 10.27 -19.52 -16.08
CA ALA A 206 8.93 -20.09 -15.98
C ALA A 206 8.96 -21.59 -15.64
N GLU A 207 9.86 -22.37 -16.25
CA GLU A 207 10.06 -23.78 -15.92
C GLU A 207 10.49 -23.99 -14.47
N GLU A 208 11.46 -23.20 -13.99
CA GLU A 208 11.94 -23.27 -12.61
C GLU A 208 10.81 -22.99 -11.62
N LYS A 209 10.00 -21.96 -11.86
CA LYS A 209 8.86 -21.59 -10.99
C LYS A 209 7.74 -22.62 -11.03
N ILE A 210 7.44 -23.20 -12.19
CA ILE A 210 6.48 -24.31 -12.31
C ILE A 210 6.95 -25.52 -11.51
N ASN A 211 8.22 -25.91 -11.65
CA ASN A 211 8.79 -27.03 -10.90
C ASN A 211 8.81 -26.77 -9.38
N GLU A 212 9.04 -25.52 -8.96
CA GLU A 212 8.96 -25.12 -7.55
C GLU A 212 7.54 -25.27 -7.00
N LEU A 213 6.54 -24.77 -7.74
CA LEU A 213 5.12 -24.91 -7.39
C LEU A 213 4.71 -26.39 -7.30
N GLU A 214 5.09 -27.22 -8.27
CA GLU A 214 4.82 -28.66 -8.25
C GLU A 214 5.33 -29.32 -6.97
N LYS A 215 6.58 -29.03 -6.59
CA LYS A 215 7.18 -29.58 -5.37
C LYS A 215 6.43 -29.13 -4.12
N LYS A 216 6.03 -27.85 -4.04
CA LYS A 216 5.24 -27.31 -2.93
C LYS A 216 3.87 -27.99 -2.83
N ILE A 217 3.17 -28.17 -3.96
CA ILE A 217 1.87 -28.88 -4.02
C ILE A 217 2.03 -30.33 -3.54
N ILE A 218 3.04 -31.05 -4.04
CA ILE A 218 3.28 -32.45 -3.65
C ILE A 218 3.57 -32.56 -2.15
N LYS A 219 4.39 -31.65 -1.60
CA LYS A 219 4.72 -31.63 -0.17
C LYS A 219 3.47 -31.39 0.70
N LYS A 220 2.55 -30.53 0.26
CA LYS A 220 1.32 -30.19 1.02
C LYS A 220 0.20 -31.21 0.88
N ALA A 221 0.11 -31.89 -0.27
CA ALA A 221 -0.90 -32.94 -0.51
C ALA A 221 -0.82 -34.09 0.51
N SER A 222 0.28 -34.21 1.27
CA SER A 222 0.44 -35.19 2.36
C SER A 222 -0.01 -34.72 3.75
N SER A 223 -0.35 -33.44 3.97
CA SER A 223 -0.47 -32.88 5.34
C SER A 223 -1.73 -32.06 5.68
N THR A 224 -2.37 -31.29 4.78
CA THR A 224 -3.48 -30.35 5.15
C THR A 224 -4.38 -29.94 3.94
N PRO A 225 -5.47 -29.12 4.08
CA PRO A 225 -6.76 -29.26 3.37
C PRO A 225 -6.81 -29.21 1.83
N GLU A 226 -7.86 -29.82 1.29
CA GLU A 226 -8.11 -30.03 -0.15
C GLU A 226 -8.23 -28.73 -0.98
N LEU A 227 -8.68 -27.61 -0.40
CA LEU A 227 -9.11 -26.44 -1.17
C LEU A 227 -7.95 -25.59 -1.73
N ALA A 228 -6.97 -25.18 -0.91
CA ALA A 228 -5.84 -24.38 -1.37
C ALA A 228 -4.93 -25.18 -2.30
N THR A 229 -4.71 -26.45 -1.99
CA THR A 229 -4.01 -27.40 -2.87
C THR A 229 -4.70 -27.53 -4.22
N ASN A 230 -6.04 -27.61 -4.26
CA ASN A 230 -6.81 -27.64 -5.52
C ASN A 230 -6.69 -26.33 -6.32
N LEU A 231 -6.73 -25.17 -5.66
CA LEU A 231 -6.58 -23.87 -6.33
C LEU A 231 -5.15 -23.68 -6.87
N ALA A 232 -4.13 -24.06 -6.09
CA ALA A 232 -2.75 -24.08 -6.54
C ALA A 232 -2.53 -25.04 -7.72
N ALA A 233 -3.18 -26.22 -7.70
CA ALA A 233 -3.16 -27.17 -8.81
C ALA A 233 -3.82 -26.61 -10.09
N LYS A 234 -4.88 -25.80 -9.94
CA LYS A 234 -5.47 -25.08 -11.08
C LYS A 234 -4.47 -24.09 -11.69
N HIS A 235 -3.81 -23.28 -10.86
CA HIS A 235 -2.75 -22.37 -11.32
C HIS A 235 -1.60 -23.12 -12.01
N LEU A 236 -1.19 -24.26 -11.47
CA LEU A 236 -0.18 -25.13 -12.08
C LEU A 236 -0.60 -25.63 -13.46
N MET A 237 -1.86 -26.05 -13.63
CA MET A 237 -2.37 -26.54 -14.91
C MET A 237 -2.33 -25.45 -15.99
N SER A 238 -2.85 -24.25 -15.68
CA SER A 238 -2.76 -23.09 -16.55
C SER A 238 -1.30 -22.70 -16.86
N ALA A 239 -0.42 -22.69 -15.86
CA ALA A 239 0.99 -22.36 -16.04
C ALA A 239 1.67 -23.32 -17.05
N LYS A 240 1.39 -24.63 -16.96
CA LYS A 240 1.90 -25.61 -17.92
C LYS A 240 1.37 -25.41 -19.34
N GLU A 241 0.10 -25.04 -19.48
CA GLU A 241 -0.48 -24.73 -20.79
C GLU A 241 0.23 -23.55 -21.44
N HIS A 242 0.40 -22.45 -20.71
CA HIS A 242 1.14 -21.27 -21.16
C HIS A 242 2.60 -21.60 -21.49
N LEU A 243 3.29 -22.40 -20.67
CA LEU A 243 4.66 -22.84 -20.95
C LEU A 243 4.75 -23.67 -22.24
N GLY A 244 3.80 -24.57 -22.47
CA GLY A 244 3.72 -25.34 -23.72
C GLY A 244 3.52 -24.44 -24.94
N ALA A 245 2.65 -23.43 -24.83
CA ALA A 245 2.46 -22.43 -25.87
C ALA A 245 3.72 -21.58 -26.10
N ALA A 246 4.43 -21.20 -25.04
CA ALA A 246 5.67 -20.44 -25.12
C ALA A 246 6.76 -21.19 -25.89
N LYS A 247 7.00 -22.45 -25.55
CA LYS A 247 7.98 -23.31 -26.24
C LYS A 247 7.64 -23.48 -27.72
N LYS A 248 6.37 -23.71 -28.04
CA LYS A 248 5.92 -23.80 -29.44
C LYS A 248 6.15 -22.50 -30.21
N ALA A 249 5.78 -21.35 -29.63
CA ALA A 249 5.99 -20.05 -30.26
C ALA A 249 7.49 -19.74 -30.44
N PHE A 250 8.34 -20.17 -29.49
CA PHE A 250 9.79 -20.02 -29.57
C PHE A 250 10.40 -20.82 -30.72
N GLU A 251 9.97 -22.07 -30.91
CA GLU A 251 10.36 -22.90 -32.07
C GLU A 251 9.91 -22.28 -33.40
N GLU A 252 8.73 -21.66 -33.42
CA GLU A 252 8.18 -20.92 -34.55
C GLU A 252 8.84 -19.53 -34.77
N LYS A 253 9.82 -19.15 -33.93
CA LYS A 253 10.51 -17.85 -33.93
C LYS A 253 9.58 -16.65 -33.72
N LYS A 254 8.45 -16.87 -33.05
CA LYS A 254 7.52 -15.82 -32.62
C LYS A 254 7.91 -15.34 -31.23
N TYR A 255 9.00 -14.57 -31.15
CA TYR A 255 9.65 -14.25 -29.87
C TYR A 255 8.77 -13.42 -28.92
N GLY A 256 8.02 -12.42 -29.41
CA GLY A 256 7.07 -11.67 -28.57
C GLY A 256 5.96 -12.55 -27.99
N GLU A 257 5.35 -13.40 -28.83
CA GLU A 257 4.36 -14.36 -28.36
C GLU A 257 4.97 -15.35 -27.34
N ALA A 258 6.15 -15.89 -27.63
CA ALA A 258 6.84 -16.81 -26.75
C ALA A 258 7.17 -16.19 -25.39
N PHE A 259 7.66 -14.95 -25.37
CA PHE A 259 7.94 -14.21 -24.14
C PHE A 259 6.68 -13.96 -23.33
N GLY A 260 5.61 -13.44 -23.95
CA GLY A 260 4.35 -13.17 -23.27
C GLY A 260 3.71 -14.43 -22.67
N GLN A 261 3.79 -15.56 -23.37
CA GLN A 261 3.34 -16.85 -22.87
C GLN A 261 4.21 -17.37 -21.71
N ALA A 262 5.54 -17.28 -21.82
CA ALA A 262 6.46 -17.69 -20.76
C ALA A 262 6.25 -16.87 -19.50
N ARG A 263 6.08 -15.55 -19.64
CA ARG A 263 5.80 -14.65 -18.52
C ARG A 263 4.44 -14.93 -17.88
N SER A 264 3.41 -15.24 -18.69
CA SER A 264 2.10 -15.68 -18.18
C SER A 264 2.23 -16.95 -17.33
N ALA A 265 2.99 -17.94 -17.82
CA ALA A 265 3.25 -19.19 -17.11
C ALA A 265 3.96 -18.96 -15.77
N GLU A 266 4.98 -18.11 -15.76
CA GLU A 266 5.74 -17.74 -14.56
C GLU A 266 4.84 -17.06 -13.51
N VAL A 267 4.02 -16.09 -13.91
CA VAL A 267 3.09 -15.37 -13.02
C VAL A 267 2.05 -16.32 -12.41
N LEU A 268 1.47 -17.20 -13.22
CA LEU A 268 0.52 -18.21 -12.74
C LEU A 268 1.16 -19.17 -11.73
N ALA A 269 2.40 -19.61 -11.97
CA ALA A 269 3.13 -20.45 -11.03
C ALA A 269 3.38 -19.72 -9.70
N ARG A 270 3.77 -18.44 -9.74
CA ARG A 270 3.96 -17.61 -8.54
C ARG A 270 2.65 -17.39 -7.78
N ASN A 271 1.54 -17.17 -8.46
CA ASN A 271 0.22 -17.06 -7.82
C ASN A 271 -0.18 -18.36 -7.13
N GLY A 272 0.06 -19.51 -7.78
CA GLY A 272 -0.17 -20.82 -7.16
C GLY A 272 0.64 -21.00 -5.87
N MET A 273 1.89 -20.53 -5.82
CA MET A 273 2.71 -20.60 -4.61
C MET A 273 2.16 -19.69 -3.50
N LYS A 274 1.76 -18.46 -3.83
CA LYS A 274 1.14 -17.53 -2.87
C LYS A 274 -0.15 -18.09 -2.25
N VAL A 275 -0.95 -18.83 -3.02
CA VAL A 275 -2.15 -19.51 -2.49
C VAL A 275 -1.77 -20.50 -1.39
N LEU A 276 -0.67 -21.24 -1.58
CA LEU A 276 -0.17 -22.17 -0.58
C LEU A 276 0.40 -21.43 0.63
N GLU A 277 1.13 -20.34 0.43
CA GLU A 277 1.77 -19.57 1.52
C GLU A 277 0.73 -18.86 2.41
N ARG A 278 -0.33 -18.28 1.82
CA ARG A 278 -1.42 -17.63 2.61
C ARG A 278 -2.15 -18.63 3.53
N GLU A 279 -2.29 -19.89 3.10
CA GLU A 279 -2.87 -20.92 3.95
C GLU A 279 -1.94 -21.30 5.12
N GLU A 280 -0.62 -21.31 4.91
CA GLU A 280 0.37 -21.50 5.99
C GLU A 280 0.26 -20.38 7.03
N GLU A 281 0.20 -19.12 6.60
CA GLU A 281 0.03 -17.97 7.51
C GLU A 281 -1.30 -18.07 8.29
N GLU A 282 -2.39 -18.48 7.65
CA GLU A 282 -3.69 -18.67 8.30
C GLU A 282 -3.75 -19.91 9.22
N GLU A 283 -2.94 -20.94 8.97
CA GLU A 283 -2.80 -22.13 9.82
C GLU A 283 -1.91 -21.84 11.02
N GLU A 284 -0.78 -21.14 10.85
CA GLU A 284 0.09 -20.65 11.93
C GLU A 284 -0.66 -19.70 12.87
N GLU A 285 -1.43 -18.76 12.33
CA GLU A 285 -2.27 -17.86 13.13
C GLU A 285 -3.37 -18.62 13.90
N LYS A 286 -3.84 -19.77 13.38
CA LYS A 286 -4.80 -20.65 14.09
C LYS A 286 -4.14 -21.58 15.10
N GLU A 287 -2.89 -22.00 14.89
CA GLU A 287 -2.11 -22.81 15.83
C GLU A 287 -1.60 -21.99 17.01
N GLU A 288 -1.17 -20.74 16.80
CA GLU A 288 -0.88 -19.80 17.90
C GLU A 288 -2.11 -19.55 18.80
N ILE A 289 -3.33 -19.67 18.25
CA ILE A 289 -4.58 -19.58 19.02
C ILE A 289 -4.92 -20.90 19.76
N LYS A 290 -4.33 -22.04 19.37
CA LYS A 290 -4.60 -23.37 19.96
C LYS A 290 -3.65 -23.76 21.09
N ASP A 291 -2.41 -23.27 21.13
CA ASP A 291 -1.45 -23.54 22.23
C ASP A 291 -1.85 -22.93 23.59
N ASP A 292 -2.98 -22.21 23.66
CA ASP A 292 -3.57 -21.71 24.90
C ASP A 292 -4.64 -22.62 25.53
N LYS A 293 -4.83 -23.84 25.01
CA LYS A 293 -5.75 -24.82 25.60
C LYS A 293 -5.12 -26.21 25.62
N ASP A 294 -4.33 -26.51 26.65
CA ASP A 294 -4.59 -27.62 27.58
C ASP A 294 -3.53 -27.66 28.70
N ASP A 295 -4.02 -27.82 29.93
CA ASP A 295 -3.33 -28.30 31.15
C ASP A 295 -2.08 -27.57 31.70
N GLU A 296 -2.30 -26.41 32.35
CA GLU A 296 -1.51 -26.10 33.55
C GLU A 296 -2.41 -25.70 34.73
N ASP A 297 -2.11 -26.32 35.87
CA ASP A 297 -2.62 -26.02 37.21
C ASP A 297 -2.43 -24.52 37.54
N PHE A 298 -3.49 -23.73 37.36
CA PHE A 298 -3.53 -22.29 37.63
C PHE A 298 -3.53 -21.92 39.13
N SER A 299 -2.98 -22.76 40.01
CA SER A 299 -2.90 -22.46 41.44
C SER A 299 -1.78 -21.48 41.85
N ASN A 300 -0.91 -21.06 40.93
CA ASN A 300 0.22 -20.16 41.26
C ASN A 300 0.57 -19.06 40.24
N VAL A 301 -0.36 -18.68 39.36
CA VAL A 301 -0.09 -17.60 38.39
C VAL A 301 -0.27 -16.23 39.03
N VAL A 302 0.84 -15.48 39.16
CA VAL A 302 0.84 -14.09 39.60
C VAL A 302 0.63 -13.18 38.39
N CYS A 303 -0.59 -12.67 38.20
CA CYS A 303 -0.87 -11.73 37.13
C CYS A 303 -0.28 -10.34 37.42
N THR A 304 0.25 -9.70 36.37
CA THR A 304 0.65 -8.30 36.43
C THR A 304 -0.58 -7.41 36.55
N GLN A 305 -0.45 -6.24 37.18
CA GLN A 305 -1.55 -5.26 37.30
C GLN A 305 -1.69 -4.36 36.06
N GLU A 306 -1.13 -4.78 34.94
CA GLU A 306 -1.30 -4.05 33.68
C GLU A 306 -2.76 -4.14 33.22
N PHE A 307 -3.36 -2.99 32.90
CA PHE A 307 -4.72 -2.94 32.41
C PHE A 307 -4.73 -2.96 30.87
N LYS A 308 -4.83 -4.18 30.31
CA LYS A 308 -4.96 -4.48 28.87
C LYS A 308 -6.19 -5.37 28.68
N PRO A 309 -7.40 -4.81 28.78
CA PRO A 309 -8.56 -5.61 29.04
C PRO A 309 -8.92 -6.52 27.86
N VAL A 310 -9.55 -7.65 28.18
CA VAL A 310 -10.01 -8.65 27.21
C VAL A 310 -11.43 -9.07 27.51
N CYS A 311 -12.17 -9.45 26.46
CA CYS A 311 -13.53 -9.93 26.58
C CYS A 311 -13.55 -11.45 26.66
N GLY A 312 -14.02 -12.01 27.77
CA GLY A 312 -14.24 -13.45 27.93
C GLY A 312 -15.41 -13.97 27.10
N ALA A 313 -15.37 -15.26 26.75
CA ALA A 313 -16.46 -15.98 26.09
C ALA A 313 -17.72 -16.05 26.99
N ASP A 314 -17.56 -15.85 28.30
CA ASP A 314 -18.64 -15.70 29.28
C ASP A 314 -19.28 -14.29 29.29
N GLY A 315 -18.79 -13.38 28.44
CA GLY A 315 -19.30 -12.02 28.31
C GLY A 315 -18.78 -11.05 29.38
N LYS A 316 -17.78 -11.44 30.20
CA LYS A 316 -17.16 -10.56 31.19
C LYS A 316 -15.83 -9.98 30.70
N THR A 317 -15.57 -8.74 31.08
CA THR A 317 -14.27 -8.10 30.87
C THR A 317 -13.29 -8.50 31.96
N TYR A 318 -12.07 -8.87 31.57
CA TYR A 318 -10.96 -9.16 32.47
C TYR A 318 -9.87 -8.11 32.30
N SER A 319 -9.22 -7.69 33.41
CA SER A 319 -8.23 -6.60 33.43
C SER A 319 -7.05 -6.82 32.48
N ASN A 320 -6.69 -8.07 32.26
CA ASN A 320 -5.78 -8.50 31.21
C ASN A 320 -6.00 -9.97 30.86
N SER A 321 -5.33 -10.41 29.81
CA SER A 321 -5.36 -11.80 29.34
C SER A 321 -4.97 -12.80 30.42
N CYS A 322 -4.01 -12.48 31.28
CA CYS A 322 -3.62 -13.33 32.40
C CYS A 322 -4.81 -13.58 33.36
N HIS A 323 -5.50 -12.52 33.77
CA HIS A 323 -6.67 -12.65 34.64
C HIS A 323 -7.83 -13.44 34.01
N ALA A 324 -8.02 -13.36 32.69
CA ALA A 324 -9.01 -14.19 31.98
C ALA A 324 -8.63 -15.67 31.99
N ARG A 325 -7.34 -15.96 31.76
CA ARG A 325 -6.79 -17.33 31.72
C ARG A 325 -6.80 -18.00 33.08
N VAL A 326 -6.41 -17.28 34.15
CA VAL A 326 -6.52 -17.76 35.55
C VAL A 326 -7.97 -18.09 35.92
N ALA A 327 -8.94 -17.34 35.39
CA ALA A 327 -10.36 -17.62 35.58
C ALA A 327 -10.89 -18.76 34.69
N GLY A 328 -10.05 -19.40 33.87
CA GLY A 328 -10.43 -20.47 32.95
C GLY A 328 -11.32 -20.01 31.79
N ILE A 329 -11.33 -18.72 31.48
CA ILE A 329 -12.23 -18.15 30.47
C ILE A 329 -11.49 -17.91 29.15
N THR A 330 -12.01 -18.50 28.08
CA THR A 330 -11.52 -18.26 26.71
C THR A 330 -11.76 -16.80 26.31
N ILE A 331 -10.73 -16.12 25.81
CA ILE A 331 -10.86 -14.74 25.31
C ILE A 331 -11.54 -14.76 23.95
N LYS A 332 -12.63 -14.02 23.81
CA LYS A 332 -13.42 -13.87 22.58
C LYS A 332 -12.86 -12.78 21.66
N ARG A 333 -12.33 -11.71 22.25
CA ARG A 333 -11.67 -10.60 21.54
C ARG A 333 -10.83 -9.76 22.50
N GLU A 334 -9.84 -9.07 21.96
CA GLU A 334 -9.13 -8.01 22.67
C GLU A 334 -10.03 -6.80 22.96
N GLY A 335 -9.72 -6.08 24.04
CA GLY A 335 -10.56 -5.02 24.57
C GLY A 335 -11.70 -5.57 25.44
N GLU A 336 -12.38 -4.67 26.14
CA GLU A 336 -13.50 -5.03 27.01
C GLU A 336 -14.63 -5.73 26.25
N CYS A 337 -15.38 -6.58 26.96
CA CYS A 337 -16.61 -7.11 26.37
C CYS A 337 -17.54 -6.00 25.95
N ALA A 338 -18.19 -6.21 24.81
CA ALA A 338 -19.31 -5.37 24.43
C ALA A 338 -20.34 -5.58 25.52
N VAL A 339 -20.54 -4.55 26.34
CA VAL A 339 -21.63 -4.54 27.29
C VAL A 339 -22.89 -4.73 26.45
N ALA A 340 -23.56 -5.88 26.57
CA ALA A 340 -24.97 -6.00 26.17
C ALA A 340 -25.65 -4.75 26.73
N PRO A 341 -26.42 -3.97 25.95
CA PRO A 341 -26.68 -2.57 26.24
C PRO A 341 -27.23 -2.40 27.65
N SER A 342 -26.32 -2.16 28.57
CA SER A 342 -26.55 -1.60 29.88
C SER A 342 -26.78 -0.11 29.63
N PRO A 343 -27.61 0.53 30.45
CA PRO A 343 -28.16 1.84 30.15
C PRO A 343 -27.02 2.81 29.81
N VAL A 344 -27.10 3.41 28.61
CA VAL A 344 -26.18 4.45 28.14
C VAL A 344 -25.91 5.39 29.31
N SER A 345 -24.63 5.59 29.64
CA SER A 345 -24.27 6.42 30.78
C SER A 345 -24.95 7.78 30.66
N ARG A 346 -25.41 8.34 31.79
CA ARG A 346 -26.11 9.62 31.79
C ARG A 346 -25.29 10.74 31.14
N ASP A 347 -23.96 10.66 31.21
CA ASP A 347 -23.04 11.62 30.60
C ASP A 347 -22.99 11.53 29.07
N GLU A 348 -23.12 10.32 28.49
CA GLU A 348 -23.05 10.11 27.04
C GLU A 348 -24.37 10.53 26.36
N LEU A 349 -25.52 10.34 27.04
CA LEU A 349 -26.83 10.89 26.64
C LEU A 349 -26.94 12.43 26.76
N MET A 350 -26.01 13.09 27.46
CA MET A 350 -26.03 14.54 27.71
C MET A 350 -24.97 15.31 26.91
N SER A 351 -24.21 14.63 26.04
CA SER A 351 -23.23 15.26 25.16
C SER A 351 -23.86 15.64 23.81
N VAL A 352 -23.85 16.93 23.47
CA VAL A 352 -24.35 17.45 22.19
C VAL A 352 -23.19 17.94 21.34
N PHE A 353 -23.17 17.57 20.07
CA PHE A 353 -22.14 17.99 19.12
C PHE A 353 -22.63 19.15 18.26
N VAL A 354 -21.76 20.16 18.08
CA VAL A 354 -21.90 21.21 17.09
C VAL A 354 -20.76 21.05 16.08
N VAL A 355 -21.11 20.69 14.86
CA VAL A 355 -20.15 20.57 13.76
C VAL A 355 -19.97 21.92 13.11
N ILE A 356 -18.74 22.39 13.00
CA ILE A 356 -18.41 23.52 12.13
C ILE A 356 -18.18 22.94 10.74
N ASP A 357 -19.13 23.19 9.84
CA ASP A 357 -19.10 22.64 8.48
C ASP A 357 -17.99 23.25 7.63
N GLU A 358 -17.81 22.74 6.41
CA GLU A 358 -16.75 23.19 5.50
C GLU A 358 -16.85 24.69 5.15
N SER A 359 -18.03 25.32 5.31
CA SER A 359 -18.24 26.76 5.13
C SER A 359 -17.93 27.59 6.38
N GLY A 360 -17.52 26.95 7.47
CA GLY A 360 -17.22 27.58 8.75
C GLY A 360 -18.46 27.87 9.60
N LYS A 361 -19.64 27.30 9.27
CA LYS A 361 -20.89 27.56 10.00
C LYS A 361 -21.15 26.51 11.07
N PHE A 362 -21.70 26.94 12.22
CA PHE A 362 -22.14 26.05 13.29
C PHE A 362 -23.41 25.28 12.90
N SER A 363 -23.36 23.95 12.98
CA SER A 363 -24.48 23.06 12.67
C SER A 363 -24.60 21.94 13.72
N PRO A 364 -25.75 21.83 14.42
CA PRO A 364 -26.86 22.77 14.41
C PRO A 364 -26.46 24.13 14.99
N ARG A 365 -27.12 25.20 14.51
CA ARG A 365 -26.87 26.58 14.96
C ARG A 365 -27.44 26.87 16.34
N GLU A 366 -28.54 26.19 16.69
CA GLU A 366 -29.19 26.27 18.00
C GLU A 366 -29.29 24.86 18.58
N ILE A 367 -28.90 24.72 19.84
CA ILE A 367 -29.01 23.45 20.57
C ILE A 367 -29.74 23.64 21.88
N LYS A 368 -30.48 22.61 22.30
CA LYS A 368 -31.16 22.58 23.59
C LYS A 368 -30.60 21.44 24.44
N ILE A 369 -30.08 21.77 25.61
CA ILE A 369 -29.50 20.83 26.58
C ILE A 369 -30.10 21.04 27.97
N LYS A 370 -29.98 20.06 28.85
CA LYS A 370 -30.28 20.26 30.27
C LYS A 370 -29.07 20.83 31.02
N LYS A 371 -29.30 21.44 32.18
CA LYS A 371 -28.25 21.89 33.10
C LYS A 371 -27.28 20.74 33.42
N GLY A 372 -25.98 21.04 33.39
CA GLY A 372 -24.90 20.05 33.46
C GLY A 372 -24.56 19.39 32.11
N GLY A 373 -25.28 19.74 31.03
CA GLY A 373 -25.03 19.21 29.70
C GLY A 373 -23.71 19.71 29.11
N LYS A 374 -23.00 18.81 28.42
CA LYS A 374 -21.73 19.10 27.76
C LYS A 374 -21.95 19.30 26.26
N VAL A 375 -21.36 20.35 25.71
CA VAL A 375 -21.39 20.64 24.27
C VAL A 375 -19.99 20.51 23.72
N THR A 376 -19.84 19.85 22.57
CA THR A 376 -18.56 19.68 21.88
C THR A 376 -18.63 20.29 20.48
N TRP A 377 -17.79 21.28 20.21
CA TRP A 377 -17.59 21.85 18.88
C TRP A 377 -16.48 21.09 18.16
N VAL A 378 -16.72 20.69 16.92
CA VAL A 378 -15.75 19.97 16.07
C VAL A 378 -15.54 20.74 14.79
N ASN A 379 -14.29 21.13 14.49
CA ASN A 379 -13.98 21.88 13.29
C ASN A 379 -13.72 20.95 12.10
N LYS A 380 -14.62 20.91 11.11
CA LYS A 380 -14.38 20.20 9.84
C LYS A 380 -13.97 21.14 8.70
N SER A 381 -13.97 22.45 8.94
CA SER A 381 -13.48 23.44 7.98
C SER A 381 -11.95 23.47 7.95
N GLN A 382 -11.38 23.98 6.87
CA GLN A 382 -9.94 24.22 6.75
C GLN A 382 -9.49 25.51 7.44
N ASN A 383 -10.44 26.40 7.76
CA ASN A 383 -10.16 27.65 8.47
C ASN A 383 -10.09 27.39 9.97
N ARG A 384 -9.29 28.17 10.70
CA ARG A 384 -9.33 28.14 12.16
C ARG A 384 -10.63 28.79 12.63
N VAL A 385 -11.30 28.15 13.59
CA VAL A 385 -12.56 28.63 14.18
C VAL A 385 -12.40 28.64 15.68
N TRP A 386 -12.85 29.71 16.34
CA TRP A 386 -12.71 29.89 17.78
C TRP A 386 -14.09 30.12 18.42
N PRO A 387 -14.78 29.06 18.88
CA PRO A 387 -16.04 29.20 19.62
C PRO A 387 -15.82 29.91 20.96
N ALA A 388 -16.52 31.02 21.18
CA ALA A 388 -16.46 31.78 22.44
C ALA A 388 -17.81 32.41 22.80
N SER A 389 -18.05 32.61 24.09
CA SER A 389 -19.27 33.23 24.60
C SER A 389 -19.43 34.65 24.07
N ASN A 390 -20.68 35.09 23.92
CA ASN A 390 -20.96 36.50 23.68
C ASN A 390 -20.64 37.36 24.93
N PRO A 391 -20.59 38.70 24.80
CA PRO A 391 -20.48 39.44 23.57
C PRO A 391 -19.01 39.48 23.09
N HIS A 392 -18.81 39.57 21.77
CA HIS A 392 -17.48 39.83 21.19
C HIS A 392 -16.99 41.24 21.56
N PRO A 393 -15.71 41.46 21.92
CA PRO A 393 -14.63 40.48 22.06
C PRO A 393 -14.42 39.98 23.51
N ILE A 394 -15.29 40.36 24.45
CA ILE A 394 -15.02 40.22 25.90
C ILE A 394 -15.51 38.90 26.52
N HIS A 395 -16.41 38.18 25.85
CA HIS A 395 -16.85 36.82 26.19
C HIS A 395 -17.37 36.64 27.62
N THR A 396 -18.26 37.54 28.06
CA THR A 396 -18.71 37.63 29.46
C THR A 396 -20.12 37.07 29.73
N ASP A 397 -20.95 36.80 28.71
CA ASP A 397 -22.33 36.34 28.88
C ASP A 397 -22.36 34.99 29.61
N TYR A 398 -21.45 34.07 29.27
CA TYR A 398 -21.22 32.83 30.02
C TYR A 398 -19.76 32.73 30.45
N SER A 399 -19.50 33.11 31.70
CA SER A 399 -18.16 33.04 32.31
C SER A 399 -17.48 31.68 32.08
N GLY A 400 -16.27 31.73 31.49
CA GLY A 400 -15.42 30.56 31.25
C GLY A 400 -15.72 29.81 29.95
N PHE A 401 -16.79 30.15 29.24
CA PHE A 401 -17.06 29.58 27.92
C PHE A 401 -16.24 30.33 26.85
N ASP A 402 -15.01 29.87 26.67
CA ASP A 402 -14.07 30.39 25.69
C ASP A 402 -13.06 29.29 25.33
N ALA A 403 -12.89 28.97 24.05
CA ALA A 403 -11.87 28.02 23.61
C ALA A 403 -10.44 28.55 23.81
N LEU A 404 -10.27 29.87 23.99
CA LEU A 404 -9.00 30.60 24.17
C LEU A 404 -7.98 30.42 23.04
N ARG A 405 -8.37 29.75 21.95
CA ARG A 405 -7.54 29.48 20.77
C ARG A 405 -8.41 29.15 19.56
N GLY A 406 -7.82 29.33 18.38
CA GLY A 406 -8.39 28.83 17.13
C GLY A 406 -8.21 27.33 16.96
N LEU A 407 -9.33 26.61 16.82
CA LEU A 407 -9.36 25.17 16.52
C LEU A 407 -8.93 24.95 15.06
N ALA A 408 -7.91 24.13 14.84
CA ALA A 408 -7.52 23.68 13.50
C ALA A 408 -8.50 22.64 12.93
N ALA A 409 -8.37 22.31 11.65
CA ALA A 409 -9.17 21.27 11.01
C ALA A 409 -9.03 19.92 11.76
N GLY A 410 -10.15 19.29 12.08
CA GLY A 410 -10.22 18.05 12.85
C GLY A 410 -10.19 18.23 14.37
N GLU A 411 -9.81 19.41 14.88
CA GLU A 411 -9.78 19.66 16.32
C GLU A 411 -11.16 19.93 16.91
N SER A 412 -11.29 19.71 18.21
CA SER A 412 -12.52 19.95 18.96
C SER A 412 -12.28 20.70 20.27
N TYR A 413 -13.37 21.28 20.78
CA TYR A 413 -13.44 21.94 22.07
C TYR A 413 -14.74 21.56 22.76
N SER A 414 -14.71 21.27 24.06
CA SER A 414 -15.90 20.92 24.83
C SER A 414 -16.09 21.86 26.02
N PHE A 415 -17.34 22.18 26.33
CA PHE A 415 -17.70 23.00 27.49
C PHE A 415 -19.00 22.50 28.14
N THR A 416 -19.06 22.52 29.47
CA THR A 416 -20.25 22.09 30.24
C THR A 416 -21.03 23.30 30.77
N PHE A 417 -22.34 23.31 30.54
CA PHE A 417 -23.23 24.41 30.94
C PHE A 417 -24.01 24.09 32.21
N GLU A 418 -23.64 24.74 33.31
CA GLU A 418 -24.23 24.62 34.64
C GLU A 418 -25.32 25.67 34.96
N LYS A 419 -25.56 26.66 34.10
CA LYS A 419 -26.58 27.70 34.33
C LYS A 419 -27.70 27.60 33.29
N VAL A 420 -28.94 27.47 33.78
CA VAL A 420 -30.16 27.52 32.95
C VAL A 420 -30.31 28.90 32.33
N GLY A 421 -30.65 28.95 31.04
CA GLY A 421 -30.70 30.19 30.27
C GLY A 421 -30.51 29.95 28.77
N SER A 422 -30.56 31.02 27.97
CA SER A 422 -30.18 30.98 26.56
C SER A 422 -28.88 31.74 26.39
N TRP A 423 -27.84 31.05 25.95
CA TRP A 423 -26.48 31.57 25.91
C TRP A 423 -25.98 31.61 24.47
N GLY A 424 -25.80 32.83 23.96
CA GLY A 424 -25.26 33.05 22.63
C GLY A 424 -23.74 32.89 22.60
N TYR A 425 -23.22 32.43 21.46
CA TYR A 425 -21.79 32.33 21.19
C TYR A 425 -21.49 32.65 19.72
N HIS A 426 -20.22 32.91 19.43
CA HIS A 426 -19.75 33.24 18.09
C HIS A 426 -18.38 32.62 17.80
N ASP A 427 -17.97 32.67 16.54
CA ASP A 427 -16.56 32.48 16.17
C ASP A 427 -15.80 33.79 16.41
N HIS A 428 -14.80 33.80 17.28
CA HIS A 428 -13.99 34.99 17.59
C HIS A 428 -13.31 35.57 16.34
N PHE A 429 -12.92 34.73 15.37
CA PHE A 429 -12.33 35.22 14.11
C PHE A 429 -13.37 35.77 13.13
N ASN A 430 -14.63 35.35 13.26
CA ASN A 430 -15.74 35.81 12.42
C ASN A 430 -17.03 35.99 13.26
N PRO A 431 -17.18 37.14 13.96
CA PRO A 431 -18.28 37.36 14.91
C PRO A 431 -19.69 37.37 14.32
N GLY A 432 -19.82 37.34 12.98
CA GLY A 432 -21.07 37.16 12.26
C GLY A 432 -21.58 35.71 12.27
N THR A 433 -20.68 34.74 12.41
CA THR A 433 -21.02 33.32 12.59
C THR A 433 -21.38 33.08 14.06
N ARG A 434 -22.67 32.83 14.32
CA ARG A 434 -23.22 32.77 15.69
C ARG A 434 -24.05 31.52 15.91
N GLY A 435 -24.03 31.00 17.13
CA GLY A 435 -24.94 29.97 17.59
C GLY A 435 -25.54 30.30 18.96
N GLU A 436 -26.47 29.46 19.41
CA GLU A 436 -27.13 29.59 20.71
C GLU A 436 -27.26 28.23 21.41
N VAL A 437 -26.99 28.22 22.72
CA VAL A 437 -27.21 27.08 23.61
C VAL A 437 -28.33 27.40 24.58
N LYS A 438 -29.48 26.73 24.42
CA LYS A 438 -30.60 26.79 25.37
C LYS A 438 -30.45 25.72 26.43
N VAL A 439 -30.09 26.14 27.63
CA VAL A 439 -29.95 25.28 28.81
C VAL A 439 -31.26 25.32 29.58
N VAL A 440 -31.94 24.18 29.70
CA VAL A 440 -33.15 24.00 30.52
C VAL A 440 -32.85 23.16 31.76
N GLU A 441 -33.78 23.08 32.71
CA GLU A 441 -33.64 22.20 33.89
C GLU A 441 -33.55 20.71 33.54
#